data_AF-A0A3D8L8B6-F1
#
_entry.id   AF-A0A3D8L8B6-F1
#
_cell.length_a   1.000
_cell.length_b   1.000
_cell.length_c   1.000
_cell.angle_alpha   90.00
_cell.angle_beta   90.00
_cell.angle_gamma   90.00
#
_symmetry.space_group_name_H-M   'P 1'
#
loop_
_entity.id
_entity.type
_entity.pdbx_description
1 polymer ?
#
loop_
_entity_poly.entity_id
_entity_poly.type
_entity_poly.pdbx_seq_one_letter_code
_entity_poly.pdbx_strand_id
1 'polypeptide(L)'
;MKRTLIPVLATLTLLFAFTSCRQDGPAPIRNIKAGPNLLKAQAGQSSTNYTYFTGQNQKALGNVYTKDVLVSFVGGLTADQEQRILTQYVFVKKTTEQVATDAALLHRVALVDGLNSNQVEQALQELAKDPNISYASPYFRDGNSLLGVSNQVIVTLENGETEVLQQLAKEYNAEVLKSIGEGTYVVKVDNASKGNALAFANYLHGQKGIAQAEPDFIITPD
;
A
#
# COMPACT_ATOMS: atom_id res chain seq x y z
N MET A 1 22.14 70.12 -56.48
CA MET A 1 20.69 70.37 -56.28
C MET A 1 19.90 69.33 -57.07
N LYS A 2 18.78 68.88 -56.48
CA LYS A 2 17.75 67.95 -56.98
C LYS A 2 18.09 66.45 -57.01
N ARG A 3 17.59 65.78 -55.96
CA ARG A 3 17.31 64.35 -55.83
C ARG A 3 15.95 64.03 -56.51
N THR A 4 15.81 62.84 -57.06
CA THR A 4 14.54 62.15 -57.36
C THR A 4 14.89 60.68 -57.62
N LEU A 5 14.89 59.81 -56.61
CA LEU A 5 13.79 58.91 -56.18
C LEU A 5 13.24 58.00 -57.30
N ILE A 6 13.79 56.80 -57.35
CA ILE A 6 13.36 55.63 -58.14
C ILE A 6 12.19 54.95 -57.40
N PRO A 7 11.08 54.60 -58.06
CA PRO A 7 9.98 53.89 -57.42
C PRO A 7 10.19 52.36 -57.45
N VAL A 8 10.05 51.77 -56.26
CA VAL A 8 9.29 50.56 -55.95
C VAL A 8 9.53 49.34 -56.84
N LEU A 9 10.52 48.52 -56.43
CA LEU A 9 10.65 47.13 -56.87
C LEU A 9 9.97 46.22 -55.84
N ALA A 10 8.95 45.51 -56.33
CA ALA A 10 8.09 44.51 -55.71
C ALA A 10 8.72 43.69 -54.56
N THR A 11 8.21 43.91 -53.35
CA THR A 11 8.35 43.00 -52.20
C THR A 11 7.29 41.91 -52.29
N LEU A 12 7.68 40.76 -52.86
CA LEU A 12 6.98 39.49 -52.77
C LEU A 12 7.36 38.84 -51.43
N THR A 13 6.59 39.10 -50.36
CA THR A 13 6.67 38.33 -49.11
C THR A 13 5.44 37.45 -49.00
N LEU A 14 5.58 36.24 -49.56
CA LEU A 14 4.64 35.14 -49.48
C LEU A 14 4.45 34.74 -48.00
N LEU A 15 3.19 34.71 -47.57
CA LEU A 15 2.76 34.20 -46.27
C LEU A 15 3.27 32.77 -46.05
N PHE A 16 4.14 32.58 -45.06
CA PHE A 16 4.30 31.30 -44.37
C PHE A 16 3.63 31.37 -43.00
N ALA A 17 2.30 31.43 -43.01
CA ALA A 17 1.51 31.03 -41.85
C ALA A 17 1.45 29.51 -41.82
N PHE A 18 2.52 28.87 -41.33
CA PHE A 18 2.43 27.48 -40.86
C PHE A 18 1.58 27.50 -39.58
N THR A 19 0.27 27.39 -39.76
CA THR A 19 -0.66 26.94 -38.75
C THR A 19 -0.20 25.56 -38.28
N SER A 20 0.59 25.55 -37.21
CA SER A 20 0.90 24.34 -36.47
C SER A 20 -0.40 23.88 -35.80
N CYS A 21 -1.19 23.12 -36.55
CA CYS A 21 -2.24 22.30 -35.98
C CYS A 21 -1.55 21.31 -35.06
N ARG A 22 -1.45 21.67 -33.78
CA ARG A 22 -1.15 20.73 -32.72
C ARG A 22 -2.31 19.73 -32.76
N GLN A 23 -2.04 18.58 -33.36
CA GLN A 23 -2.94 17.46 -33.34
C GLN A 23 -2.96 17.02 -31.88
N ASP A 24 -3.95 17.50 -31.12
CA ASP A 24 -4.30 16.97 -29.81
C ASP A 24 -4.75 15.52 -30.04
N GLY A 25 -3.75 14.64 -30.15
CA GLY A 25 -3.97 13.21 -30.13
C GLY A 25 -4.74 12.88 -28.84
N PRO A 26 -5.70 11.94 -28.89
CA PRO A 26 -6.38 11.52 -27.69
C PRO A 26 -5.34 11.18 -26.63
N ALA A 27 -5.51 11.74 -25.42
CA ALA A 27 -4.63 11.43 -24.30
C ALA A 27 -4.44 9.90 -24.24
N PRO A 28 -3.22 9.40 -24.05
CA PRO A 28 -2.96 7.97 -24.08
C PRO A 28 -3.92 7.27 -23.11
N ILE A 29 -4.60 6.24 -23.61
CA ILE A 29 -5.55 5.44 -22.82
C ILE A 29 -4.80 4.96 -21.57
N ARG A 30 -5.14 5.52 -20.42
CA ARG A 30 -4.61 5.04 -19.14
C ARG A 30 -5.28 3.70 -18.86
N ASN A 31 -4.49 2.63 -18.86
CA ASN A 31 -4.93 1.32 -18.37
C ASN A 31 -5.17 1.42 -16.86
N ILE A 32 -6.40 1.79 -16.48
CA ILE A 32 -6.83 1.89 -15.10
C ILE A 32 -7.22 0.49 -14.63
N LYS A 33 -6.53 -0.02 -13.59
CA LYS A 33 -6.74 -1.39 -13.10
C LYS A 33 -8.05 -1.57 -12.31
N ALA A 34 -8.51 -0.56 -11.57
CA ALA A 34 -9.53 -0.80 -10.53
C ALA A 34 -10.48 0.38 -10.27
N GLY A 35 -11.05 0.98 -11.31
CA GLY A 35 -12.08 2.02 -11.15
C GLY A 35 -13.52 1.50 -10.91
N PRO A 36 -14.04 0.56 -11.71
CA PRO A 36 -15.46 0.22 -11.66
C PRO A 36 -15.89 -0.69 -10.51
N ASN A 37 -14.99 -1.54 -9.99
CA ASN A 37 -15.34 -2.56 -9.01
C ASN A 37 -15.44 -2.00 -7.57
N LEU A 38 -14.67 -0.97 -7.24
CA LEU A 38 -14.78 -0.29 -5.93
C LEU A 38 -16.09 0.44 -5.73
N LEU A 39 -16.71 0.90 -6.82
CA LEU A 39 -18.03 1.51 -6.78
C LEU A 39 -19.13 0.47 -6.54
N LYS A 40 -18.84 -0.82 -6.71
CA LYS A 40 -19.76 -1.93 -6.45
C LYS A 40 -19.62 -2.51 -5.05
N ALA A 41 -18.62 -2.11 -4.26
CA ALA A 41 -18.59 -2.40 -2.82
C ALA A 41 -19.86 -1.81 -2.21
N GLN A 42 -20.81 -2.68 -1.85
CA GLN A 42 -22.17 -2.27 -1.58
C GLN A 42 -22.22 -1.34 -0.36
N ALA A 43 -22.76 -0.14 -0.57
CA ALA A 43 -23.26 0.68 0.52
C ALA A 43 -24.40 -0.10 1.21
N GLY A 44 -24.12 -0.69 2.37
CA GLY A 44 -25.10 -1.47 3.15
C GLY A 44 -24.57 -2.76 3.81
N GLN A 45 -23.38 -3.25 3.45
CA GLN A 45 -22.74 -4.33 4.20
C GLN A 45 -22.13 -3.80 5.51
N SER A 46 -22.30 -4.54 6.61
CA SER A 46 -21.66 -4.21 7.88
C SER A 46 -20.14 -4.29 7.74
N SER A 47 -19.44 -3.22 8.11
CA SER A 47 -17.98 -3.21 8.13
C SER A 47 -17.42 -4.29 9.05
N THR A 48 -16.32 -4.91 8.64
CA THR A 48 -15.57 -5.83 9.49
C THR A 48 -14.96 -5.08 10.68
N ASN A 49 -15.21 -5.58 11.89
CA ASN A 49 -14.53 -5.10 13.09
C ASN A 49 -13.34 -6.00 13.40
N TYR A 50 -12.14 -5.43 13.38
CA TYR A 50 -10.89 -6.16 13.55
C TYR A 50 -10.46 -6.20 15.01
N THR A 51 -9.84 -7.30 15.40
CA THR A 51 -9.28 -7.50 16.74
C THR A 51 -7.95 -8.23 16.68
N TYR A 52 -7.15 -8.10 17.72
CA TYR A 52 -5.97 -8.94 17.94
C TYR A 52 -5.80 -9.32 19.40
N PHE A 53 -4.95 -10.31 19.69
CA PHE A 53 -4.63 -10.70 21.04
C PHE A 53 -3.28 -10.12 21.50
N THR A 54 -3.25 -9.65 22.75
CA THR A 54 -2.03 -9.30 23.50
C THR A 54 -2.01 -10.15 24.77
N GLY A 55 -1.17 -11.19 24.77
CA GLY A 55 -1.31 -12.28 25.73
C GLY A 55 -2.72 -12.89 25.68
N GLN A 56 -3.45 -12.83 26.80
CA GLN A 56 -4.83 -13.34 26.93
C GLN A 56 -5.91 -12.28 26.63
N ASN A 57 -5.52 -11.03 26.40
CA ASN A 57 -6.48 -9.93 26.20
C ASN A 57 -6.74 -9.72 24.72
N GLN A 58 -8.01 -9.74 24.33
CA GLN A 58 -8.43 -9.32 23.00
C GLN A 58 -8.58 -7.80 22.95
N LYS A 59 -7.88 -7.15 22.02
CA LYS A 59 -7.95 -5.72 21.73
C LYS A 59 -8.76 -5.49 20.47
N ALA A 60 -9.69 -4.53 20.53
CA ALA A 60 -10.44 -4.09 19.36
C ALA A 60 -9.69 -2.98 18.62
N LEU A 61 -9.56 -3.13 17.30
CA LEU A 61 -9.04 -2.12 16.38
C LEU A 61 -10.17 -1.33 15.70
N GLY A 62 -11.39 -1.87 15.71
CA GLY A 62 -12.52 -1.28 15.02
C GLY A 62 -12.48 -1.54 13.51
N ASN A 63 -13.06 -0.63 12.75
CA ASN A 63 -13.11 -0.73 11.30
C ASN A 63 -11.83 -0.14 10.68
N VAL A 64 -11.48 -0.57 9.48
CA VAL A 64 -10.34 0.01 8.75
C VAL A 64 -10.51 1.50 8.53
N TYR A 65 -9.41 2.23 8.67
CA TYR A 65 -9.31 3.66 8.38
C TYR A 65 -9.43 3.89 6.88
N THR A 66 -10.19 4.91 6.49
CA THR A 66 -10.65 5.03 5.10
C THR A 66 -9.77 5.91 4.22
N LYS A 67 -8.76 6.57 4.79
CA LYS A 67 -7.93 7.54 4.06
C LYS A 67 -6.53 7.06 3.74
N ASP A 68 -6.05 6.01 4.41
CA ASP A 68 -4.68 5.53 4.22
C ASP A 68 -4.62 4.01 4.27
N VAL A 69 -3.69 3.47 3.48
CA VAL A 69 -3.27 2.06 3.53
C VAL A 69 -1.76 1.98 3.55
N LEU A 70 -1.25 0.83 3.97
CA LEU A 70 0.18 0.52 3.97
C LEU A 70 0.48 -0.43 2.82
N VAL A 71 1.52 -0.13 2.04
CA VAL A 71 1.93 -0.93 0.87
C VAL A 71 3.43 -1.18 0.93
N SER A 72 3.86 -2.37 0.53
CA SER A 72 5.26 -2.65 0.19
C SER A 72 5.36 -3.16 -1.24
N PHE A 73 6.45 -2.80 -1.91
CA PHE A 73 6.73 -3.25 -3.27
C PHE A 73 7.67 -4.45 -3.29
N VAL A 74 7.69 -5.16 -4.40
CA VAL A 74 8.76 -6.14 -4.67
C VAL A 74 10.11 -5.41 -4.82
N GLY A 75 11.20 -6.09 -4.47
CA GLY A 75 12.54 -5.51 -4.51
C GLY A 75 13.00 -5.14 -5.93
N GLY A 76 13.88 -4.15 -6.03
CA GLY A 76 14.51 -3.73 -7.29
C GLY A 76 13.74 -2.68 -8.09
N LEU A 77 12.61 -2.19 -7.58
CA LEU A 77 11.89 -1.07 -8.17
C LEU A 77 12.48 0.28 -7.73
N THR A 78 12.46 1.26 -8.64
CA THR A 78 12.76 2.66 -8.33
C THR A 78 11.50 3.38 -7.85
N ALA A 79 11.67 4.49 -7.12
CA ALA A 79 10.55 5.32 -6.68
C ALA A 79 9.62 5.76 -7.85
N ASP A 80 10.18 6.00 -9.04
CA ASP A 80 9.39 6.31 -10.24
C ASP A 80 8.54 5.12 -10.70
N GLN A 81 9.05 3.90 -10.60
CA GLN A 81 8.31 2.69 -10.95
C GLN A 81 7.20 2.42 -9.94
N GLU A 82 7.49 2.53 -8.64
CA GLU A 82 6.51 2.42 -7.56
C GLU A 82 5.35 3.41 -7.75
N GLN A 83 5.68 4.69 -8.00
CA GLN A 83 4.67 5.71 -8.25
C GLN A 83 3.84 5.38 -9.49
N ARG A 84 4.47 4.94 -10.59
CA ARG A 84 3.74 4.52 -11.81
C ARG A 84 2.78 3.37 -11.54
N ILE A 85 3.16 2.38 -10.73
CA ILE A 85 2.28 1.29 -10.31
C ILE A 85 1.07 1.85 -9.58
N LEU A 86 1.28 2.69 -8.55
CA LEU A 86 0.20 3.27 -7.76
C LEU A 86 -0.76 4.13 -8.59
N THR A 87 -0.26 4.88 -9.58
CA THR A 87 -1.12 5.70 -10.45
C THR A 87 -2.08 4.90 -11.34
N GLN A 88 -1.93 3.58 -11.43
CA GLN A 88 -2.88 2.71 -12.15
C GLN A 88 -4.17 2.48 -11.36
N TYR A 89 -4.18 2.82 -10.06
CA TYR A 89 -5.30 2.65 -9.14
C TYR A 89 -5.96 4.00 -8.88
N VAL A 90 -7.19 4.19 -9.40
CA VAL A 90 -7.90 5.49 -9.28
C VAL A 90 -8.29 5.86 -7.85
N PHE A 91 -8.28 4.88 -6.95
CA PHE A 91 -8.54 5.10 -5.52
C PHE A 91 -7.29 5.56 -4.75
N VAL A 92 -6.11 5.55 -5.39
CA VAL A 92 -4.87 6.05 -4.80
C VAL A 92 -4.72 7.53 -5.15
N LYS A 93 -4.52 8.36 -4.13
CA LYS A 93 -4.29 9.81 -4.25
C LYS A 93 -2.81 10.11 -4.41
N LYS A 94 -1.96 9.59 -3.52
CA LYS A 94 -0.49 9.76 -3.52
C LYS A 94 0.17 8.88 -2.47
N THR A 95 1.49 8.68 -2.59
CA THR A 95 2.34 8.24 -1.48
C THR A 95 2.66 9.42 -0.58
N THR A 96 2.67 9.22 0.73
CA THR A 96 2.93 10.29 1.71
C THR A 96 4.23 10.08 2.47
N GLU A 97 4.49 8.88 2.96
CA GLU A 97 5.57 8.58 3.89
C GLU A 97 6.15 7.19 3.61
N GLN A 98 7.41 7.00 4.00
CA GLN A 98 8.10 5.70 3.93
C GLN A 98 8.67 5.35 5.31
N VAL A 99 8.51 4.09 5.71
CA VAL A 99 9.03 3.57 6.98
C VAL A 99 9.75 2.26 6.70
N ALA A 100 11.03 2.18 7.07
CA ALA A 100 11.80 0.96 6.97
C ALA A 100 11.53 0.06 8.18
N THR A 101 11.31 -1.22 7.91
CA THR A 101 11.22 -2.29 8.92
C THR A 101 12.31 -3.33 8.64
N ASP A 102 12.46 -4.33 9.51
CA ASP A 102 13.36 -5.45 9.22
C ASP A 102 12.89 -6.31 8.03
N ALA A 103 11.62 -6.22 7.64
CA ALA A 103 11.03 -7.06 6.60
C ALA A 103 10.98 -6.38 5.25
N ALA A 104 10.68 -5.08 5.20
CA ALA A 104 10.59 -4.30 3.97
C ALA A 104 10.56 -2.79 4.22
N LEU A 105 10.67 -2.02 3.13
CA LEU A 105 10.25 -0.62 3.08
C LEU A 105 8.74 -0.55 2.90
N LEU A 106 8.06 0.11 3.83
CA LEU A 106 6.61 0.29 3.85
C LEU A 106 6.27 1.72 3.45
N HIS A 107 5.25 1.86 2.61
CA HIS A 107 4.79 3.12 2.05
C HIS A 107 3.40 3.39 2.58
N ARG A 108 3.21 4.55 3.23
CA ARG A 108 1.87 5.06 3.50
C ARG A 108 1.31 5.64 2.20
N VAL A 109 0.17 5.09 1.79
CA VAL A 109 -0.52 5.46 0.55
C VAL A 109 -1.86 6.09 0.91
N ALA A 110 -1.97 7.38 0.61
CA ALA A 110 -3.21 8.11 0.78
C ALA A 110 -4.22 7.68 -0.29
N LEU A 111 -5.43 7.42 0.16
CA LEU A 111 -6.59 7.10 -0.65
C LEU A 111 -7.37 8.37 -1.03
N VAL A 112 -8.23 8.25 -2.03
CA VAL A 112 -9.19 9.30 -2.37
C VAL A 112 -10.24 9.45 -1.26
N ASP A 113 -10.75 10.67 -1.10
CA ASP A 113 -11.74 10.98 -0.09
C ASP A 113 -13.10 10.30 -0.39
N GLY A 114 -13.87 9.98 0.65
CA GLY A 114 -15.23 9.45 0.52
C GLY A 114 -15.36 7.92 0.46
N LEU A 115 -14.25 7.17 0.56
CA LEU A 115 -14.30 5.72 0.69
C LEU A 115 -14.87 5.30 2.05
N ASN A 116 -15.65 4.21 2.06
CA ASN A 116 -16.04 3.50 3.28
C ASN A 116 -15.12 2.30 3.56
N SER A 117 -15.24 1.70 4.74
CA SER A 117 -14.38 0.59 5.17
C SER A 117 -14.40 -0.60 4.19
N ASN A 118 -15.57 -0.99 3.67
CA ASN A 118 -15.67 -2.10 2.71
C ASN A 118 -14.96 -1.78 1.39
N GLN A 119 -15.03 -0.52 0.95
CA GLN A 119 -14.30 -0.07 -0.24
C GLN A 119 -12.79 -0.10 -0.01
N VAL A 120 -12.31 0.24 1.18
CA VAL A 120 -10.89 0.13 1.51
C VAL A 120 -10.44 -1.32 1.57
N GLU A 121 -11.24 -2.23 2.14
CA GLU A 121 -10.94 -3.67 2.11
C GLU A 121 -10.84 -4.21 0.68
N GLN A 122 -11.73 -3.79 -0.21
CA GLN A 122 -11.63 -4.14 -1.64
C GLN A 122 -10.40 -3.50 -2.30
N ALA A 123 -10.06 -2.26 -1.96
CA ALA A 123 -8.87 -1.60 -2.47
C ALA A 123 -7.61 -2.37 -2.06
N LEU A 124 -7.54 -2.84 -0.82
CA LEU A 124 -6.46 -3.70 -0.32
C LEU A 124 -6.38 -5.02 -1.10
N GLN A 125 -7.52 -5.67 -1.39
CA GLN A 125 -7.54 -6.88 -2.22
C GLN A 125 -7.05 -6.62 -3.65
N GLU A 126 -7.39 -5.48 -4.25
CA GLU A 126 -6.92 -5.12 -5.59
C GLU A 126 -5.42 -4.80 -5.60
N LEU A 127 -4.92 -4.09 -4.58
CA LEU A 127 -3.49 -3.85 -4.41
C LEU A 127 -2.71 -5.15 -4.21
N ALA A 128 -3.21 -6.07 -3.40
CA ALA A 128 -2.57 -7.36 -3.12
C ALA A 128 -2.47 -8.29 -4.34
N LYS A 129 -3.29 -8.07 -5.37
CA LYS A 129 -3.23 -8.83 -6.64
C LYS A 129 -2.14 -8.32 -7.60
N ASP A 130 -1.57 -7.13 -7.37
CA ASP A 130 -0.52 -6.62 -8.24
C ASP A 130 0.77 -7.41 -8.02
N PRO A 131 1.38 -8.00 -9.07
CA PRO A 131 2.63 -8.75 -8.91
C PRO A 131 3.82 -7.86 -8.48
N ASN A 132 3.69 -6.53 -8.55
CA ASN A 132 4.71 -5.60 -8.08
C ASN A 132 4.51 -5.14 -6.63
N ILE A 133 3.39 -5.49 -6.01
CA ILE A 133 3.08 -5.19 -4.61
C ILE A 133 3.29 -6.48 -3.81
N SER A 134 4.26 -6.45 -2.90
CA SER A 134 4.58 -7.58 -2.03
C SER A 134 3.70 -7.64 -0.79
N TYR A 135 3.13 -6.50 -0.36
CA TYR A 135 2.27 -6.43 0.82
C TYR A 135 1.29 -5.27 0.73
N ALA A 136 0.05 -5.47 1.19
CA ALA A 136 -0.94 -4.41 1.37
C ALA A 136 -1.74 -4.64 2.66
N SER A 137 -1.89 -3.61 3.50
CA SER A 137 -2.55 -3.73 4.81
C SER A 137 -3.28 -2.45 5.24
N PRO A 138 -4.32 -2.55 6.09
CA PRO A 138 -5.07 -1.39 6.54
C PRO A 138 -4.32 -0.58 7.62
N TYR A 139 -4.77 0.67 7.76
CA TYR A 139 -4.62 1.43 9.00
C TYR A 139 -5.89 1.31 9.87
N PHE A 140 -5.73 1.54 11.16
CA PHE A 140 -6.82 1.67 12.14
C PHE A 140 -6.65 2.95 12.94
N ARG A 141 -7.75 3.50 13.48
CA ARG A 141 -7.70 4.67 14.35
C ARG A 141 -7.52 4.24 15.81
N ASP A 142 -6.58 4.86 16.50
CA ASP A 142 -6.36 4.71 17.93
C ASP A 142 -6.19 6.09 18.58
N GLY A 143 -7.29 6.64 19.09
CA GLY A 143 -7.34 8.01 19.58
C GLY A 143 -6.93 9.04 18.52
N ASN A 144 -5.81 9.74 18.77
CA ASN A 144 -5.21 10.74 17.87
C ASN A 144 -4.10 10.17 16.98
N SER A 145 -3.97 8.85 16.94
CA SER A 145 -2.98 8.14 16.16
C SER A 145 -3.63 7.14 15.22
N LEU A 146 -2.86 6.72 14.23
CA LEU A 146 -3.20 5.65 13.30
C LEU A 146 -2.23 4.48 13.51
N LEU A 147 -2.77 3.27 13.51
CA LEU A 147 -2.04 2.02 13.61
C LEU A 147 -2.04 1.33 12.25
N GLY A 148 -0.92 1.41 11.53
CA GLY A 148 -0.71 0.68 10.27
C GLY A 148 -0.20 -0.71 10.57
N VAL A 149 -0.90 -1.76 10.13
CA VAL A 149 -0.44 -3.14 10.33
C VAL A 149 0.79 -3.37 9.46
N SER A 150 1.98 -3.45 10.07
CA SER A 150 3.22 -3.70 9.34
C SER A 150 3.23 -5.12 8.77
N ASN A 151 4.23 -5.47 7.98
CA ASN A 151 4.38 -6.82 7.44
C ASN A 151 5.14 -7.76 8.40
N GLN A 152 5.10 -7.46 9.70
CA GLN A 152 5.86 -8.16 10.73
C GLN A 152 4.96 -8.58 11.90
N VAL A 153 5.30 -9.73 12.47
CA VAL A 153 4.75 -10.24 13.72
C VAL A 153 5.91 -10.48 14.68
N ILE A 154 5.76 -10.00 15.90
CA ILE A 154 6.68 -10.26 17.01
C ILE A 154 6.15 -11.49 17.76
N VAL A 155 6.97 -12.53 17.83
CA VAL A 155 6.58 -13.82 18.42
C VAL A 155 7.54 -14.19 19.53
N THR A 156 7.02 -14.40 20.73
CA THR A 156 7.77 -14.90 21.90
C THR A 156 7.40 -16.37 22.15
N LEU A 157 8.41 -17.21 22.33
CA LEU A 157 8.25 -18.65 22.54
C LEU A 157 8.23 -19.03 24.03
N GLU A 158 7.51 -20.09 24.39
CA GLU A 158 7.40 -20.52 25.80
C GLU A 158 8.73 -21.05 26.37
N ASN A 159 9.48 -21.84 25.60
CA ASN A 159 10.75 -22.46 26.03
C ASN A 159 11.80 -22.55 24.92
N GLY A 160 11.84 -21.56 24.01
CA GLY A 160 12.76 -21.59 22.88
C GLY A 160 12.46 -22.68 21.85
N GLU A 161 11.18 -23.05 21.70
CA GLU A 161 10.68 -24.06 20.75
C GLU A 161 10.75 -23.55 19.29
N THR A 162 11.95 -23.23 18.81
CA THR A 162 12.16 -22.57 17.52
C THR A 162 11.68 -23.39 16.32
N GLU A 163 11.73 -24.72 16.43
CA GLU A 163 11.25 -25.65 15.42
C GLU A 163 9.73 -25.54 15.25
N VAL A 164 8.99 -25.31 16.34
CA VAL A 164 7.54 -25.10 16.31
C VAL A 164 7.22 -23.80 15.58
N LEU A 165 7.94 -22.72 15.89
CA LEU A 165 7.78 -21.45 15.17
C LEU A 165 8.06 -21.59 13.68
N GLN A 166 9.14 -22.28 13.31
CA GLN A 166 9.47 -22.53 11.91
C GLN A 166 8.39 -23.33 11.19
N GLN A 167 7.83 -24.35 11.86
CA GLN A 167 6.73 -25.14 11.31
C GLN A 167 5.48 -24.27 11.09
N LEU A 168 5.03 -23.55 12.11
CA LEU A 168 3.84 -22.70 12.03
C LEU A 168 4.01 -21.58 10.99
N ALA A 169 5.19 -20.96 10.93
CA ALA A 169 5.51 -19.97 9.91
C ALA A 169 5.46 -20.58 8.51
N LYS A 170 6.08 -21.74 8.28
CA LYS A 170 6.03 -22.45 7.00
C LYS A 170 4.60 -22.83 6.60
N GLU A 171 3.80 -23.31 7.53
CA GLU A 171 2.38 -23.63 7.29
C GLU A 171 1.58 -22.40 6.88
N TYR A 172 1.96 -21.22 7.35
CA TYR A 172 1.32 -19.95 7.00
C TYR A 172 1.93 -19.26 5.77
N ASN A 173 2.98 -19.83 5.18
CA ASN A 173 3.87 -19.19 4.20
C ASN A 173 4.42 -17.84 4.72
N ALA A 174 4.86 -17.82 5.98
CA ALA A 174 5.56 -16.72 6.63
C ALA A 174 7.06 -17.06 6.78
N GLU A 175 7.90 -16.04 6.97
CA GLU A 175 9.35 -16.15 7.03
C GLU A 175 9.89 -15.67 8.38
N VAL A 176 10.56 -16.54 9.13
CA VAL A 176 11.24 -16.14 10.38
C VAL A 176 12.53 -15.41 10.02
N LEU A 177 12.61 -14.10 10.30
CA LEU A 177 13.74 -13.26 9.87
C LEU A 177 14.93 -13.34 10.83
N LYS A 178 14.70 -13.04 12.11
CA LYS A 178 15.75 -12.95 13.12
C LYS A 178 15.19 -13.12 14.53
N SER A 179 16.06 -13.52 15.46
CA SER A 179 15.79 -13.37 16.88
C SER A 179 16.13 -11.95 17.34
N ILE A 180 15.34 -11.42 18.27
CA ILE A 180 15.55 -10.12 18.92
C ILE A 180 15.81 -10.25 20.43
N GLY A 181 16.06 -11.46 20.92
CA GLY A 181 16.39 -11.78 22.32
C GLY A 181 15.28 -12.51 23.07
N GLU A 182 15.64 -13.18 24.17
CA GLU A 182 14.68 -13.82 25.10
C GLU A 182 13.67 -14.78 24.45
N GLY A 183 14.08 -15.52 23.41
CA GLY A 183 13.16 -16.40 22.68
C GLY A 183 12.12 -15.64 21.85
N THR A 184 12.36 -14.37 21.55
CA THR A 184 11.52 -13.52 20.71
C THR A 184 12.09 -13.40 19.30
N TYR A 185 11.20 -13.45 18.31
CA TYR A 185 11.51 -13.48 16.89
C TYR A 185 10.67 -12.47 16.13
N VAL A 186 11.25 -11.93 15.07
CA VAL A 186 10.52 -11.18 14.04
C VAL A 186 10.18 -12.14 12.92
N VAL A 187 8.89 -12.25 12.60
CA VAL A 187 8.38 -13.06 11.49
C VAL A 187 7.75 -12.14 10.46
N LYS A 188 8.17 -12.28 9.21
CA LYS A 188 7.63 -11.56 8.06
C LYS A 188 6.46 -12.31 7.45
N VAL A 189 5.47 -11.56 7.01
CA VAL A 189 4.42 -12.01 6.12
C VAL A 189 4.38 -11.16 4.86
N ASP A 190 3.85 -11.70 3.77
CA ASP A 190 3.66 -10.99 2.51
C ASP A 190 2.40 -11.49 1.81
N ASN A 191 2.15 -11.05 0.57
CA ASN A 191 0.96 -11.45 -0.20
C ASN A 191 0.95 -12.95 -0.58
N ALA A 192 2.06 -13.68 -0.43
CA ALA A 192 2.09 -15.14 -0.57
C ALA A 192 1.72 -15.88 0.74
N SER A 193 1.70 -15.16 1.87
CA SER A 193 1.18 -15.66 3.15
C SER A 193 -0.34 -15.89 3.09
N LYS A 194 -0.85 -16.77 3.96
CA LYS A 194 -2.31 -17.05 4.06
C LYS A 194 -3.16 -15.86 4.56
N GLY A 195 -2.51 -14.78 4.98
CA GLY A 195 -3.11 -13.53 5.40
C GLY A 195 -2.03 -12.53 5.85
N ASN A 196 -2.45 -11.35 6.31
CA ASN A 196 -1.53 -10.32 6.79
C ASN A 196 -1.01 -10.58 8.22
N ALA A 197 -0.22 -9.65 8.76
CA ALA A 197 0.45 -9.84 10.04
C ALA A 197 -0.55 -9.96 11.20
N LEU A 198 -1.64 -9.21 11.13
CA LEU A 198 -2.75 -9.28 12.06
C LEU A 198 -3.39 -10.68 12.08
N ALA A 199 -3.69 -11.24 10.90
CA ALA A 199 -4.26 -12.57 10.78
C ALA A 199 -3.29 -13.65 11.26
N PHE A 200 -1.98 -13.51 10.99
CA PHE A 200 -0.99 -14.47 11.43
C PHE A 200 -0.78 -14.44 12.95
N ALA A 201 -0.72 -13.26 13.57
CA ALA A 201 -0.64 -13.13 15.03
C ALA A 201 -1.84 -13.81 15.71
N ASN A 202 -3.04 -13.62 15.17
CA ASN A 202 -4.24 -14.29 15.68
C ASN A 202 -4.23 -15.81 15.45
N TYR A 203 -3.65 -16.28 14.35
CA TYR A 203 -3.47 -17.72 14.10
C TYR A 203 -2.51 -18.37 15.12
N LEU A 204 -1.48 -17.65 15.53
CA LEU A 204 -0.50 -18.11 16.52
C LEU A 204 -1.04 -18.08 17.96
N HIS A 205 -2.08 -17.30 18.24
CA HIS A 205 -2.66 -17.22 19.58
C HIS A 205 -3.19 -18.59 20.03
N GLY A 206 -2.70 -19.07 21.18
CA GLY A 206 -3.08 -20.36 21.76
C GLY A 206 -2.40 -21.58 21.12
N GLN A 207 -1.50 -21.39 20.15
CA GLN A 207 -0.67 -22.47 19.63
C GLN A 207 0.34 -22.91 20.70
N LYS A 208 0.52 -24.23 20.84
CA LYS A 208 1.55 -24.78 21.74
C LYS A 208 2.94 -24.25 21.34
N GLY A 209 3.76 -23.88 22.33
CA GLY A 209 5.11 -23.37 22.10
C GLY A 209 5.17 -21.87 21.82
N ILE A 210 4.02 -21.21 21.61
CA ILE A 210 3.91 -19.77 21.43
C ILE A 210 3.40 -19.15 22.74
N ALA A 211 4.26 -18.38 23.42
CA ALA A 211 3.87 -17.65 24.61
C ALA A 211 3.04 -16.41 24.26
N GLN A 212 3.46 -15.69 23.21
CA GLN A 212 2.83 -14.46 22.75
C GLN A 212 3.12 -14.23 21.27
N ALA A 213 2.14 -13.69 20.54
CA ALA A 213 2.31 -13.25 19.17
C ALA A 213 1.50 -11.98 18.96
N GLU A 214 2.16 -10.92 18.48
CA GLU A 214 1.51 -9.63 18.23
C GLU A 214 1.91 -9.09 16.86
N PRO A 215 0.96 -8.47 16.13
CA PRO A 215 1.32 -7.69 14.95
C PRO A 215 2.17 -6.49 15.38
N ASP A 216 3.21 -6.22 14.60
CA ASP A 216 3.94 -4.96 14.73
C ASP A 216 3.17 -3.84 14.01
N PHE A 217 3.15 -2.65 14.60
CA PHE A 217 2.36 -1.52 14.11
C PHE A 217 3.25 -0.32 13.80
N ILE A 218 3.00 0.29 12.65
CA ILE A 218 3.51 1.62 12.33
C ILE A 218 2.55 2.64 12.94
N ILE A 219 3.03 3.37 13.95
CA ILE A 219 2.26 4.41 14.63
C ILE A 219 2.52 5.74 13.95
N THR A 220 1.46 6.41 13.50
CA THR A 220 1.54 7.74 12.90
C THR A 220 0.50 8.67 13.53
N PRO A 221 0.75 10.00 13.59
CA PRO A 221 -0.31 10.94 13.90
C PRO A 221 -1.37 10.92 12.78
N ASP A 222 -2.64 11.05 13.15
CA ASP A 222 -3.75 11.23 12.18
C ASP A 222 -3.75 12.61 11.53
#